data_AF-A0A7S3B0V0-F1
#
_entry.id   AF-A0A7S3B0V0-F1
#
_cell.length_a   1.000
_cell.length_b   1.000
_cell.length_c   1.000
_cell.angle_alpha   90.00
_cell.angle_beta   90.00
_cell.angle_gamma   90.00
#
_symmetry.space_group_name_H-M   'P 1'
#
loop_
_entity.id
_entity.type
_entity.pdbx_description
1 polymer ?
#
loop_
_entity_poly.entity_id
_entity_poly.type
_entity_poly.pdbx_seq_one_letter_code
_entity_poly.pdbx_strand_id
1 'polypeptide(L)'
;DSKWPADGVLPDAGILTHTFDGFEERVRQWRAHGDQSSSIIFAAQGFPGGWIPIFHDAGIIFRPGIVRIQCGQGGDSGGHCREFCPSVTDVGPFETYQYPGDGCGNSWHPEDIGIYLHRQSLWQKNFERLMYNEIILDGDQWTQKLPDAIDAFFHTGNQDVTDVHRSFLLEYGLTNAHVPLLNMDLTDWTNPFSAAR
;
A
#
# COMPACT_ATOMS: atom_id res chain seq x y z
N ASP A 1 14.78 0.59 11.42
CA ASP A 1 15.08 2.04 11.56
C ASP A 1 15.78 2.64 10.35
N SER A 2 15.44 2.22 9.12
CA SER A 2 15.81 3.01 7.93
C SER A 2 14.90 4.23 7.89
N LYS A 3 15.47 5.43 7.88
CA LYS A 3 14.71 6.65 7.61
C LYS A 3 14.22 6.59 6.17
N TRP A 4 12.92 6.78 5.99
CA TRP A 4 12.35 6.85 4.65
C TRP A 4 12.71 8.21 4.02
N PRO A 5 12.85 8.28 2.70
CA PRO A 5 13.04 9.56 2.02
C PRO A 5 11.89 10.53 2.34
N ALA A 6 12.24 11.77 2.71
CA ALA A 6 11.25 12.82 2.98
C ALA A 6 10.48 13.27 1.72
N ASP A 7 10.98 12.91 0.53
CA ASP A 7 10.28 13.12 -0.74
C ASP A 7 9.15 12.10 -0.98
N GLY A 8 8.98 11.13 -0.07
CA GLY A 8 7.91 10.13 -0.11
C GLY A 8 8.11 9.05 -1.17
N VAL A 9 9.31 8.92 -1.71
CA VAL A 9 9.66 7.79 -2.55
C VAL A 9 9.78 6.52 -1.70
N LEU A 10 9.06 5.47 -2.09
CA LEU A 10 9.15 4.16 -1.44
C LEU A 10 10.59 3.61 -1.55
N PRO A 11 11.33 3.40 -0.45
CA PRO A 11 12.57 2.64 -0.48
C PRO A 11 12.27 1.16 -0.69
N ASP A 12 13.26 0.36 -1.11
CA ASP A 12 13.14 -1.10 -1.23
C ASP A 12 13.00 -1.77 0.16
N ALA A 13 11.82 -1.60 0.76
CA ALA A 13 11.51 -1.93 2.15
C ALA A 13 10.12 -2.60 2.31
N GLY A 14 9.38 -2.76 1.21
CA GLY A 14 8.04 -3.36 1.18
C GLY A 14 7.42 -3.31 -0.21
N ILE A 15 6.21 -3.87 -0.34
CA ILE A 15 5.46 -3.87 -1.60
C ILE A 15 4.28 -2.92 -1.45
N LEU A 16 4.32 -1.78 -2.14
CA LEU A 16 3.22 -0.82 -2.18
C LEU A 16 2.16 -1.31 -3.17
N THR A 17 0.94 -1.45 -2.66
CA THR A 17 -0.22 -1.93 -3.42
C THR A 17 -1.37 -0.94 -3.30
N HIS A 18 -2.19 -0.88 -4.35
CA HIS A 18 -3.48 -0.23 -4.31
C HIS A 18 -4.52 -1.20 -4.83
N THR A 19 -5.61 -1.36 -4.08
CA THR A 19 -6.70 -2.25 -4.42
C THR A 19 -7.83 -1.46 -5.05
N PHE A 20 -8.42 -1.97 -6.14
CA PHE A 20 -9.49 -1.29 -6.84
C PHE A 20 -10.79 -1.29 -6.02
N ASP A 21 -11.17 -0.13 -5.51
CA ASP A 21 -12.30 0.05 -4.60
C ASP A 21 -13.38 1.02 -5.16
N GLY A 22 -13.15 1.55 -6.36
CA GLY A 22 -14.09 2.40 -7.07
C GLY A 22 -13.82 3.90 -6.92
N PHE A 23 -12.76 4.30 -6.22
CA PHE A 23 -12.27 5.68 -6.19
C PHE A 23 -11.41 6.04 -7.41
N GLU A 24 -11.09 5.06 -8.25
CA GLU A 24 -10.31 5.24 -9.49
C GLU A 24 -11.19 5.73 -10.65
N GLU A 25 -10.55 6.03 -11.79
CA GLU A 25 -11.29 6.33 -13.03
C GLU A 25 -12.10 5.08 -13.47
N ARG A 26 -13.43 5.21 -13.55
CA ARG A 26 -14.34 4.09 -13.84
C ARG A 26 -14.00 3.26 -15.08
N VAL A 27 -13.47 3.91 -16.13
CA VAL A 27 -13.12 3.25 -17.40
C VAL A 27 -11.68 2.76 -17.41
N ARG A 28 -10.80 3.44 -16.68
CA ARG A 28 -9.37 3.17 -16.63
C ARG A 28 -8.95 3.04 -15.17
N GLN A 29 -9.34 1.94 -14.54
CA GLN A 29 -9.18 1.77 -13.08
C GLN A 29 -7.71 1.83 -12.61
N TRP A 30 -6.75 1.71 -13.52
CA TRP A 30 -5.32 1.93 -13.23
C TRP A 30 -4.91 3.42 -13.17
N ARG A 31 -5.86 4.35 -13.33
CA ARG A 31 -5.68 5.80 -13.21
C ARG A 31 -6.45 6.33 -12.02
N ALA A 32 -5.87 7.32 -11.36
CA ALA A 32 -6.46 7.96 -10.21
C ALA A 32 -6.28 9.48 -10.24
N HIS A 33 -6.96 10.16 -9.32
CA HIS A 33 -6.94 11.62 -9.17
C HIS A 33 -6.95 12.01 -7.70
N GLY A 34 -6.30 13.13 -7.36
CA GLY A 34 -6.20 13.56 -5.97
C GLY A 34 -5.53 12.52 -5.07
N ASP A 35 -5.93 12.46 -3.82
CA ASP A 35 -5.36 11.55 -2.83
C ASP A 35 -5.97 10.15 -2.96
N GLN A 36 -5.15 9.11 -2.82
CA GLN A 36 -5.56 7.72 -2.99
C GLN A 36 -5.12 6.85 -1.84
N SER A 37 -6.05 6.08 -1.28
CA SER A 37 -5.75 5.09 -0.25
C SER A 37 -5.03 3.89 -0.83
N SER A 38 -4.02 3.39 -0.13
CA SER A 38 -3.15 2.30 -0.54
C SER A 38 -2.58 1.61 0.69
N SER A 39 -1.86 0.51 0.47
CA SER A 39 -1.27 -0.28 1.55
C SER A 39 0.16 -0.67 1.20
N ILE A 40 1.00 -0.84 2.21
CA ILE A 40 2.34 -1.40 2.06
C ILE A 40 2.38 -2.76 2.74
N ILE A 41 2.62 -3.82 1.97
CA ILE A 41 2.91 -5.13 2.52
C ILE A 41 4.32 -5.07 3.11
N PHE A 42 4.40 -5.21 4.44
CA PHE A 42 5.63 -5.05 5.21
C PHE A 42 5.94 -6.33 5.98
N ALA A 43 7.16 -6.87 5.83
CA ALA A 43 7.51 -8.18 6.39
C ALA A 43 7.34 -8.26 7.93
N ALA A 44 7.56 -7.14 8.65
CA ALA A 44 7.39 -7.12 10.10
C ALA A 44 5.92 -7.21 10.54
N GLN A 45 4.95 -7.05 9.64
CA GLN A 45 3.53 -7.21 9.92
C GLN A 45 3.13 -8.69 10.06
N GLY A 46 3.85 -9.59 9.40
CA GLY A 46 3.58 -11.03 9.43
C GLY A 46 3.71 -11.65 10.82
N PHE A 47 2.80 -12.55 11.16
CA PHE A 47 2.86 -13.43 12.34
C PHE A 47 2.26 -14.81 12.04
N PRO A 48 2.61 -15.86 12.82
CA PRO A 48 2.18 -17.24 12.54
C PRO A 48 0.66 -17.38 12.44
N GLY A 49 0.17 -17.94 11.33
CA GLY A 49 -1.26 -18.15 11.07
C GLY A 49 -2.03 -16.90 10.65
N GLY A 50 -1.38 -15.73 10.59
CA GLY A 50 -1.96 -14.50 10.08
C GLY A 50 -1.93 -14.43 8.55
N TRP A 51 -2.98 -13.87 7.97
CA TRP A 51 -3.09 -13.56 6.55
C TRP A 51 -2.48 -12.18 6.25
N ILE A 52 -2.02 -11.96 5.02
CA ILE A 52 -1.54 -10.67 4.55
C ILE A 52 -2.72 -9.71 4.48
N PRO A 53 -2.72 -8.61 5.27
CA PRO A 53 -3.88 -7.75 5.34
C PRO A 53 -3.86 -6.74 4.20
N ILE A 54 -4.76 -6.93 3.24
CA ILE A 54 -5.07 -5.99 2.16
C ILE A 54 -6.53 -5.54 2.28
N PHE A 55 -6.86 -4.40 1.67
CA PHE A 55 -8.20 -3.83 1.78
C PHE A 55 -9.24 -4.57 0.92
N HIS A 56 -8.89 -4.89 -0.33
CA HIS A 56 -9.76 -5.58 -1.29
C HIS A 56 -9.01 -6.63 -2.12
N ASP A 57 -9.75 -7.39 -2.92
CA ASP A 57 -9.31 -8.63 -3.58
C ASP A 57 -8.46 -8.47 -4.86
N ALA A 58 -8.36 -7.28 -5.45
CA ALA A 58 -7.60 -7.08 -6.68
C ALA A 58 -7.11 -5.64 -6.83
N GLY A 59 -6.05 -5.45 -7.61
CA GLY A 59 -5.47 -4.14 -7.82
C GLY A 59 -4.14 -4.14 -8.55
N ILE A 60 -3.28 -3.20 -8.17
CA ILE A 60 -1.95 -2.98 -8.76
C ILE A 60 -0.85 -2.97 -7.70
N ILE A 61 0.34 -3.36 -8.14
CA ILE A 61 1.59 -3.21 -7.42
C ILE A 61 2.35 -2.05 -8.07
N PHE A 62 2.81 -1.11 -7.26
CA PHE A 62 3.60 0.01 -7.75
C PHE A 62 5.07 -0.33 -7.85
N ARG A 63 5.73 0.24 -8.87
CA ARG A 63 7.17 0.18 -8.99
C ARG A 63 7.82 1.05 -7.90
N PRO A 64 8.77 0.52 -7.11
CA PRO A 64 9.52 1.32 -6.15
C PRO A 64 10.19 2.51 -6.84
N GLY A 65 10.25 3.67 -6.18
CA GLY A 65 10.91 4.84 -6.77
C GLY A 65 10.00 5.81 -7.54
N ILE A 66 8.80 5.39 -7.97
CA ILE A 66 8.03 6.15 -8.97
C ILE A 66 6.88 6.96 -8.35
N VAL A 67 6.01 6.31 -7.58
CA VAL A 67 4.83 6.97 -6.99
C VAL A 67 5.18 7.65 -5.70
N ARG A 68 4.62 8.85 -5.48
CA ARG A 68 4.84 9.64 -4.27
C ARG A 68 3.87 9.24 -3.18
N ILE A 69 4.40 8.85 -2.04
CA ILE A 69 3.65 8.73 -0.79
C ILE A 69 3.53 10.11 -0.15
N GLN A 70 2.30 10.52 0.15
CA GLN A 70 2.03 11.80 0.82
C GLN A 70 2.07 11.65 2.35
N CYS A 71 1.51 10.56 2.89
CA CYS A 71 1.53 10.28 4.32
C CYS A 71 1.16 8.81 4.62
N GLY A 72 1.48 8.34 5.83
CA GLY A 72 0.88 7.13 6.42
C GLY A 72 -0.24 7.50 7.39
N GLN A 73 -1.17 6.60 7.65
CA GLN A 73 -2.32 6.88 8.51
C GLN A 73 -2.48 5.84 9.61
N GLY A 74 -2.49 6.33 10.85
CA GLY A 74 -2.78 5.51 12.02
C GLY A 74 -4.13 4.82 11.92
N GLY A 75 -5.13 5.46 11.30
CA GLY A 75 -6.48 4.92 11.11
C GLY A 75 -7.12 5.28 9.79
N ASP A 76 -8.38 4.89 9.65
CA ASP A 76 -9.17 5.19 8.46
C ASP A 76 -9.34 6.71 8.30
N SER A 77 -8.65 7.23 7.29
CA SER A 77 -8.62 8.63 6.93
C SER A 77 -9.60 8.99 5.82
N GLY A 78 -10.20 7.99 5.17
CA GLY A 78 -10.98 8.15 3.94
C GLY A 78 -10.12 8.56 2.75
N GLY A 79 -8.85 8.16 2.71
CA GLY A 79 -7.95 8.44 1.58
C GLY A 79 -7.29 9.82 1.58
N HIS A 80 -7.18 10.53 2.72
CA HIS A 80 -6.65 11.90 2.77
C HIS A 80 -5.65 12.13 3.89
N CYS A 81 -4.57 12.87 3.61
CA CYS A 81 -3.70 13.38 4.67
C CYS A 81 -4.45 14.42 5.55
N ARG A 82 -4.24 14.32 6.85
CA ARG A 82 -4.81 15.18 7.90
C ARG A 82 -3.68 15.98 8.57
N GLU A 83 -3.95 16.51 9.75
CA GLU A 83 -2.90 17.09 10.59
C GLU A 83 -1.80 16.06 10.83
N PHE A 84 -0.55 16.49 10.76
CA PHE A 84 0.58 15.59 10.93
C PHE A 84 0.87 15.33 12.40
N CYS A 85 1.24 14.09 12.69
CA CYS A 85 1.82 13.68 13.96
C CYS A 85 3.13 14.43 14.20
N PRO A 86 3.40 14.89 15.44
CA PRO A 86 4.74 15.35 15.81
C PRO A 86 5.79 14.27 15.50
N SER A 87 6.94 14.69 14.96
CA SER A 87 8.03 13.77 14.57
C SER A 87 8.53 12.93 15.76
N VAL A 88 9.02 11.73 15.46
CA VAL A 88 9.14 10.61 16.40
C VAL A 88 10.11 10.84 17.57
N THR A 89 11.00 11.82 17.50
CA THR A 89 11.84 12.18 18.66
C THR A 89 11.01 12.57 19.89
N ASP A 90 9.73 12.91 19.72
CA ASP A 90 8.86 13.43 20.78
C ASP A 90 7.85 12.42 21.35
N VAL A 91 7.65 11.24 20.72
CA VAL A 91 6.53 10.31 21.09
C VAL A 91 6.89 9.21 22.10
N GLY A 92 8.12 9.17 22.62
CA GLY A 92 8.52 8.29 23.74
C GLY A 92 8.43 6.77 23.47
N PRO A 93 8.77 5.93 24.46
CA PRO A 93 8.72 4.48 24.36
C PRO A 93 7.29 3.95 24.54
N PHE A 94 6.70 3.44 23.44
CA PHE A 94 5.75 2.33 23.39
C PHE A 94 4.87 2.06 24.63
N GLU A 95 3.88 2.89 24.93
CA GLU A 95 2.73 2.48 25.75
C GLU A 95 1.51 2.18 24.86
N THR A 96 1.62 1.02 24.23
CA THR A 96 0.67 0.03 23.67
C THR A 96 -0.87 0.22 23.65
N TYR A 97 -1.51 1.35 23.97
CA TYR A 97 -2.98 1.37 24.16
C TYR A 97 -3.81 2.33 23.31
N GLN A 98 -3.21 3.18 22.48
CA GLN A 98 -4.01 4.08 21.64
C GLN A 98 -4.31 3.45 20.28
N TYR A 99 -5.60 3.27 20.00
CA TYR A 99 -6.08 2.81 18.71
C TYR A 99 -6.07 3.97 17.70
N PRO A 100 -5.57 3.77 16.47
CA PRO A 100 -5.07 2.50 15.93
C PRO A 100 -3.53 2.45 15.91
N GLY A 101 -2.95 2.05 17.03
CA GLY A 101 -1.71 1.29 17.11
C GLY A 101 -0.38 2.04 17.02
N ASP A 102 -0.39 3.35 16.88
CA ASP A 102 0.81 4.14 16.61
C ASP A 102 1.05 5.32 17.58
N GLY A 103 0.10 5.58 18.48
CA GLY A 103 0.13 6.69 19.43
C GLY A 103 -0.27 8.04 18.82
N CYS A 104 -0.84 8.05 17.60
CA CYS A 104 -1.26 9.27 16.91
C CYS A 104 -2.41 9.00 15.92
N GLY A 105 -3.62 9.48 16.20
CA GLY A 105 -4.80 9.32 15.30
C GLY A 105 -4.77 10.19 14.03
N ASN A 106 -3.60 10.67 13.65
CA ASN A 106 -3.33 11.70 12.65
C ASN A 106 -2.36 11.14 11.58
N SER A 107 -1.90 11.99 10.66
CA SER A 107 -1.07 11.56 9.53
C SER A 107 0.42 11.53 9.85
N TRP A 108 1.12 10.54 9.33
CA TRP A 108 2.57 10.39 9.46
C TRP A 108 3.26 10.98 8.25
N HIS A 109 4.29 11.79 8.50
CA HIS A 109 5.15 12.28 7.44
C HIS A 109 5.82 11.13 6.69
N PRO A 110 6.12 11.29 5.39
CA PRO A 110 6.74 10.22 4.61
C PRO A 110 8.02 9.65 5.22
N GLU A 111 8.87 10.50 5.80
CA GLU A 111 10.11 10.11 6.48
C GLU A 111 9.89 9.23 7.73
N ASP A 112 8.70 9.30 8.34
CA ASP A 112 8.32 8.59 9.56
C ASP A 112 7.46 7.33 9.29
N ILE A 113 7.16 7.01 8.02
CA ILE A 113 6.33 5.84 7.65
C ILE A 113 6.92 4.52 8.17
N GLY A 114 8.25 4.35 8.10
CA GLY A 114 8.88 3.15 8.64
C GLY A 114 8.59 2.95 10.13
N ILE A 115 8.53 4.03 10.90
CA ILE A 115 8.21 3.98 12.33
C ILE A 115 6.73 3.65 12.53
N TYR A 116 5.85 4.30 11.78
CA TYR A 116 4.41 4.00 11.75
C TYR A 116 4.17 2.50 11.51
N LEU A 117 4.73 1.94 10.44
CA LEU A 117 4.55 0.52 10.08
C LEU A 117 5.06 -0.41 11.18
N HIS A 118 6.20 -0.11 11.80
CA HIS A 118 6.71 -0.89 12.92
C HIS A 118 5.79 -0.82 14.15
N ARG A 119 5.29 0.36 14.51
CA ARG A 119 4.38 0.55 15.65
C ARG A 119 3.07 -0.19 15.43
N GLN A 120 2.46 0.02 14.27
CA GLN A 120 1.22 -0.64 13.90
C GLN A 120 1.39 -2.17 13.89
N SER A 121 2.50 -2.68 13.34
CA SER A 121 2.79 -4.12 13.34
C SER A 121 2.92 -4.70 14.76
N LEU A 122 3.56 -3.98 15.68
CA LEU A 122 3.67 -4.39 17.08
C LEU A 122 2.31 -4.39 17.79
N TRP A 123 1.50 -3.36 17.56
CA TRP A 123 0.14 -3.30 18.10
C TRP A 123 -0.72 -4.46 17.57
N GLN A 124 -0.72 -4.69 16.26
CA GLN A 124 -1.46 -5.78 15.61
C GLN A 124 -1.10 -7.14 16.22
N LYS A 125 0.18 -7.40 16.46
CA LYS A 125 0.67 -8.63 17.12
C LYS A 125 0.23 -8.75 18.57
N ASN A 126 0.33 -7.68 19.36
CA ASN A 126 -0.03 -7.69 20.78
C ASN A 126 -1.53 -7.91 21.02
N PHE A 127 -2.37 -7.51 20.06
CA PHE A 127 -3.83 -7.63 20.16
C PHE A 127 -4.43 -8.71 19.24
N GLU A 128 -3.61 -9.48 18.55
CA GLU A 128 -4.03 -10.50 17.57
C GLU A 128 -5.03 -9.94 16.53
N ARG A 129 -4.76 -8.71 16.06
CA ARG A 129 -5.59 -8.01 15.07
C ARG A 129 -4.84 -7.87 13.76
N LEU A 130 -5.48 -8.25 12.67
CA LEU A 130 -4.97 -8.02 11.32
C LEU A 130 -5.80 -6.94 10.66
N MET A 131 -5.16 -5.82 10.35
CA MET A 131 -5.75 -4.69 9.65
C MET A 131 -4.76 -4.24 8.59
N TYR A 132 -5.26 -3.82 7.43
CA TYR A 132 -4.41 -3.20 6.44
C TYR A 132 -3.86 -1.87 7.02
N ASN A 133 -2.69 -1.46 6.56
CA ASN A 133 -2.18 -0.13 6.82
C ASN A 133 -2.67 0.81 5.73
N GLU A 134 -3.01 2.05 6.09
CA GLU A 134 -3.42 3.04 5.11
C GLU A 134 -2.24 3.99 4.81
N ILE A 135 -1.90 4.08 3.54
CA ILE A 135 -0.88 4.93 2.96
C ILE A 135 -1.54 5.76 1.90
N ILE A 136 -1.35 7.07 1.96
CA ILE A 136 -1.96 8.00 1.01
C ILE A 136 -0.96 8.32 -0.09
N LEU A 137 -1.36 8.06 -1.34
CA LEU A 137 -0.59 8.35 -2.54
C LEU A 137 -1.10 9.59 -3.26
N ASP A 138 -0.21 10.25 -3.98
CA ASP A 138 -0.57 11.30 -4.94
C ASP A 138 -1.06 10.65 -6.25
N GLY A 139 -2.37 10.53 -6.40
CA GLY A 139 -3.03 9.89 -7.54
C GLY A 139 -2.83 10.64 -8.85
N ASP A 140 -2.75 11.97 -8.82
CA ASP A 140 -2.44 12.76 -10.01
C ASP A 140 -1.01 12.50 -10.50
N GLN A 141 -0.04 12.44 -9.57
CA GLN A 141 1.35 12.10 -9.90
C GLN A 141 1.47 10.67 -10.40
N TRP A 142 0.80 9.71 -9.76
CA TRP A 142 0.72 8.32 -10.25
C TRP A 142 0.24 8.29 -11.70
N THR A 143 -0.90 8.91 -12.01
CA THR A 143 -1.46 8.92 -13.37
C THR A 143 -0.51 9.54 -14.39
N GLN A 144 0.21 10.60 -14.02
CA GLN A 144 1.21 11.24 -14.88
C GLN A 144 2.44 10.36 -15.16
N LYS A 145 2.73 9.38 -14.31
CA LYS A 145 3.88 8.47 -14.44
C LYS A 145 3.54 7.14 -15.13
N LEU A 146 2.32 6.97 -15.62
CA LEU A 146 1.96 5.77 -16.36
C LEU A 146 2.65 5.70 -17.73
N PRO A 147 2.99 4.49 -18.21
CA PRO A 147 2.75 3.19 -17.55
C PRO A 147 3.79 2.81 -16.48
N ASP A 148 4.90 3.55 -16.37
CA ASP A 148 6.08 3.19 -15.57
C ASP A 148 5.84 3.08 -14.06
N ALA A 149 4.75 3.68 -13.56
CA ALA A 149 4.35 3.61 -12.16
C ALA A 149 3.91 2.21 -11.71
N ILE A 150 3.42 1.38 -12.63
CA ILE A 150 2.84 0.06 -12.31
C ILE A 150 3.86 -1.02 -12.63
N ASP A 151 4.12 -1.89 -11.66
CA ASP A 151 4.99 -3.04 -11.83
C ASP A 151 4.20 -4.31 -12.18
N ALA A 152 3.02 -4.51 -11.59
CA ALA A 152 2.15 -5.65 -11.87
C ALA A 152 0.68 -5.34 -11.53
N PHE A 153 -0.23 -6.16 -12.08
CA PHE A 153 -1.61 -6.28 -11.60
C PHE A 153 -1.72 -7.55 -10.75
N PHE A 154 -2.62 -7.57 -9.77
CA PHE A 154 -2.84 -8.75 -8.93
C PHE A 154 -4.32 -8.99 -8.62
N HIS A 155 -4.64 -10.24 -8.30
CA HIS A 155 -5.92 -10.64 -7.70
C HIS A 155 -5.72 -11.76 -6.67
N THR A 156 -6.66 -11.90 -5.72
CA THR A 156 -6.73 -12.99 -4.73
C THR A 156 -7.60 -14.16 -5.19
N GLY A 157 -8.22 -14.06 -6.37
CA GLY A 157 -9.12 -15.06 -6.94
C GLY A 157 -10.61 -14.79 -6.70
N ASN A 158 -10.96 -13.81 -5.85
CA ASN A 158 -12.34 -13.41 -5.58
C ASN A 158 -12.85 -12.33 -6.53
N GLN A 159 -11.95 -11.56 -7.15
CA GLN A 159 -12.26 -10.50 -8.10
C GLN A 159 -11.35 -10.64 -9.31
N ASP A 160 -11.94 -10.60 -10.51
CA ASP A 160 -11.19 -10.69 -11.77
C ASP A 160 -10.78 -9.29 -12.25
N VAL A 161 -9.48 -9.09 -12.45
CA VAL A 161 -8.87 -7.85 -12.97
C VAL A 161 -8.30 -8.05 -14.39
N THR A 162 -8.55 -9.21 -15.01
CA THR A 162 -7.97 -9.60 -16.30
C THR A 162 -8.34 -8.63 -17.42
N ASP A 163 -9.59 -8.17 -17.48
CA ASP A 163 -10.02 -7.24 -18.53
C ASP A 163 -9.42 -5.84 -18.33
N VAL A 164 -9.24 -5.41 -17.08
CA VAL A 164 -8.57 -4.16 -16.73
C VAL A 164 -7.10 -4.22 -17.13
N HIS A 165 -6.41 -5.29 -16.75
CA HIS A 165 -5.02 -5.55 -17.12
C HIS A 165 -4.83 -5.62 -18.63
N ARG A 166 -5.67 -6.37 -19.35
CA ARG A 166 -5.64 -6.43 -20.82
C ARG A 166 -5.81 -5.06 -21.45
N SER A 167 -6.72 -4.25 -20.93
CA SER A 167 -6.98 -2.89 -21.44
C SER A 167 -5.79 -1.96 -21.18
N PHE A 168 -5.15 -2.06 -20.02
CA PHE A 168 -3.91 -1.35 -19.71
C PHE A 168 -2.79 -1.71 -20.70
N LEU A 169 -2.55 -3.01 -20.91
CA LEU A 169 -1.52 -3.47 -21.85
C LEU A 169 -1.79 -2.98 -23.27
N LEU A 170 -3.04 -3.02 -23.72
CA LEU A 170 -3.44 -2.53 -25.03
C LEU A 170 -3.24 -1.01 -25.17
N GLU A 171 -3.61 -0.22 -24.15
CA GLU A 171 -3.48 1.24 -24.15
C GLU A 171 -2.03 1.69 -24.28
N TYR A 172 -1.11 1.00 -23.61
CA TYR A 172 0.31 1.38 -23.57
C TYR A 172 1.21 0.56 -24.51
N GLY A 173 0.65 -0.34 -25.32
CA GLY A 173 1.42 -1.18 -26.24
C GLY A 173 2.38 -2.16 -25.53
N LEU A 174 1.98 -2.65 -24.35
CA LEU A 174 2.78 -3.51 -23.49
C LEU A 174 2.36 -4.99 -23.61
N THR A 175 3.12 -5.85 -22.95
CA THR A 175 2.85 -7.30 -22.85
C THR A 175 2.96 -7.76 -21.41
N ASN A 176 2.52 -9.00 -21.12
CA ASN A 176 2.67 -9.64 -19.81
C ASN A 176 4.12 -9.69 -19.31
N ALA A 177 5.11 -9.63 -20.20
CA ALA A 177 6.53 -9.60 -19.81
C ALA A 177 6.95 -8.24 -19.21
N HIS A 178 6.21 -7.17 -19.53
CA HIS A 178 6.48 -5.83 -19.01
C HIS A 178 5.72 -5.56 -17.71
N VAL A 179 4.44 -5.93 -17.67
CA VAL A 179 3.55 -5.76 -16.51
C VAL A 179 2.72 -7.04 -16.38
N PRO A 180 3.13 -8.01 -15.54
CA PRO A 180 2.43 -9.28 -15.41
C PRO A 180 1.12 -9.15 -14.62
N LEU A 181 0.25 -10.16 -14.80
CA LEU A 181 -0.88 -10.42 -13.92
C LEU A 181 -0.49 -11.51 -12.92
N LEU A 182 -0.72 -11.25 -11.64
CA LEU A 182 -0.31 -12.12 -10.54
C LEU A 182 -1.51 -12.65 -9.75
N ASN A 183 -1.45 -13.91 -9.36
CA ASN A 183 -2.31 -14.46 -8.32
C ASN A 183 -1.61 -14.26 -6.96
N MET A 184 -2.32 -13.65 -6.02
CA MET A 184 -1.85 -13.39 -4.65
C MET A 184 -2.45 -14.41 -3.67
N ASP A 185 -1.59 -15.18 -3.00
CA ASP A 185 -1.93 -16.03 -1.87
C ASP A 185 -1.75 -15.24 -0.56
N LEU A 186 -2.86 -14.88 0.09
CA LEU A 186 -2.85 -14.13 1.34
C LEU A 186 -2.29 -14.93 2.53
N THR A 187 -2.05 -16.23 2.38
CA THR A 187 -1.56 -17.10 3.45
C THR A 187 -0.06 -17.39 3.36
N ASP A 188 0.57 -17.13 2.20
CA ASP A 188 2.00 -17.34 1.99
C ASP A 188 2.78 -16.02 2.13
N TRP A 189 3.26 -15.72 3.34
CA TRP A 189 4.13 -14.56 3.59
C TRP A 189 5.52 -14.65 2.95
N THR A 190 5.92 -15.84 2.47
CA THR A 190 7.24 -16.05 1.88
C THR A 190 7.20 -15.80 0.37
N ASN A 191 6.20 -16.34 -0.31
CA ASN A 191 6.02 -16.22 -1.76
C ASN A 191 4.56 -15.90 -2.11
N PRO A 192 4.05 -14.72 -1.71
CA PRO A 192 2.62 -14.42 -1.87
C PRO A 192 2.19 -14.30 -3.32
N PHE A 193 3.11 -14.10 -4.27
CA PHE A 193 2.77 -13.87 -5.67
C PHE A 193 3.23 -15.00 -6.58
N SER A 194 2.34 -15.39 -7.48
CA SER A 194 2.60 -16.33 -8.56
C SER A 194 2.01 -15.81 -9.86
N ALA A 195 2.53 -16.27 -11.02
CA ALA A 195 1.94 -15.89 -12.30
C ALA A 195 0.49 -16.37 -12.40
N ALA A 196 -0.43 -15.46 -12.74
CA ALA A 196 -1.80 -15.83 -13.08
C ALA A 196 -1.80 -16.60 -14.41
N ARG A 197 -2.74 -17.55 -14.53
CA ARG A 197 -2.89 -18.39 -15.73
C ARG A 197 -3.84 -17.78 -16.75
#